data_AF-A0A258AX69-F1
#
_entry.id   AF-A0A258AX69-F1
#
_cell.length_a   1.000
_cell.length_b   1.000
_cell.length_c   1.000
_cell.angle_alpha   90.00
_cell.angle_beta   90.00
_cell.angle_gamma   90.00
#
_symmetry.space_group_name_H-M   'P 1'
#
loop_
_entity.id
_entity.type
_entity.pdbx_description
1 polymer ?
#
loop_
_entity_poly.entity_id
_entity_poly.type
_entity_poly.pdbx_seq_one_letter_code
_entity_poly.pdbx_strand_id
1 'polypeptide(L)'
;MRCSTRSRGRRLFLAPLPSMQSIQVYDPPMCFSTSACGMDMDSDRMEFVALLAQIRTQGIKTERFILNQEPIAFEQNAAVKALMHKEGIQALPVIFWDGTLHLAGRYPTHDERAEWFRKAVAHASAAA
;
A
#
# COMPACT_ATOMS: atom_id res chain seq x y z
N MET A 1 45.85 -37.11 25.44
CA MET A 1 45.83 -35.71 24.98
C MET A 1 44.62 -35.52 24.07
N ARG A 2 43.58 -34.82 24.53
CA ARG A 2 42.32 -34.62 23.79
C ARG A 2 42.44 -33.38 22.90
N CYS A 3 42.32 -33.56 21.59
CA CYS A 3 42.29 -32.46 20.63
C CYS A 3 40.87 -31.87 20.61
N SER A 4 40.71 -30.66 21.14
CA SER A 4 39.43 -29.95 21.24
C SER A 4 39.04 -29.43 19.86
N THR A 5 38.00 -30.02 19.27
CA THR A 5 37.36 -29.54 18.04
C THR A 5 36.62 -28.23 18.33
N ARG A 6 37.16 -27.12 17.83
CA ARG A 6 36.54 -25.79 17.85
C ARG A 6 35.29 -25.81 16.98
N SER A 7 34.15 -26.13 17.59
CA SER A 7 32.81 -25.92 17.05
C SER A 7 32.64 -24.43 16.72
N ARG A 8 32.78 -24.08 15.44
CA ARG A 8 32.34 -22.77 14.95
C ARG A 8 30.83 -22.83 14.88
N GLY A 9 30.16 -22.31 15.91
CA GLY A 9 28.72 -22.09 15.89
C GLY A 9 28.36 -21.30 14.63
N ARG A 10 27.68 -21.95 13.69
CA ARG A 10 26.93 -21.27 12.64
C ARG A 10 25.90 -20.42 13.37
N ARG A 11 26.19 -19.11 13.50
CA ARG A 11 25.12 -18.13 13.73
C ARG A 11 24.20 -18.27 12.53
N LEU A 12 23.07 -18.93 12.72
CA LEU A 12 21.91 -18.74 11.88
C LEU A 12 21.58 -17.25 12.01
N PHE A 13 22.12 -16.43 11.10
CA PHE A 13 21.53 -15.14 10.82
C PHE A 13 20.14 -15.46 10.29
N LEU A 14 19.16 -15.40 11.19
CA LEU A 14 17.77 -15.38 10.82
C LEU A 14 17.60 -14.07 10.04
N ALA A 15 17.75 -14.14 8.71
CA ALA A 15 17.36 -13.04 7.85
C ALA A 15 15.91 -12.71 8.23
N PRO A 16 15.56 -11.45 8.49
CA PRO A 16 14.17 -11.08 8.72
C PRO A 16 13.38 -11.58 7.51
N LEU A 17 12.34 -12.39 7.77
CA LEU A 17 11.40 -12.85 6.75
C LEU A 17 11.00 -11.62 5.92
N PRO A 18 11.01 -11.67 4.58
CA PRO A 18 10.63 -10.52 3.79
C PRO A 18 9.24 -10.09 4.24
N SER A 19 9.15 -8.90 4.84
CA SER A 19 7.89 -8.22 5.07
C SER A 19 7.15 -8.30 3.74
N MET A 20 5.95 -8.87 3.72
CA MET A 20 5.16 -8.98 2.50
C MET A 20 4.85 -7.55 2.04
N GLN A 21 5.69 -7.04 1.12
CA GLN A 21 5.62 -5.68 0.61
C GLN A 21 4.29 -5.53 -0.11
N SER A 22 3.32 -4.95 0.59
CA SER A 22 1.95 -4.87 0.14
C SER A 22 1.40 -3.46 0.33
N ILE A 23 0.89 -2.91 -0.76
CA ILE A 23 0.16 -1.64 -0.75
C ILE A 23 -1.31 -1.96 -0.94
N GLN A 24 -2.14 -1.54 0.02
CA GLN A 24 -3.59 -1.70 -0.05
C GLN A 24 -4.24 -0.33 -0.10
N VAL A 25 -5.14 -0.13 -1.04
CA VAL A 25 -5.83 1.15 -1.26
C VAL A 25 -7.33 0.93 -1.20
N TYR A 26 -7.99 1.73 -0.38
CA TYR A 26 -9.44 1.76 -0.23
C TYR A 26 -9.93 3.07 -0.83
N ASP A 27 -10.42 3.02 -2.06
CA ASP A 27 -10.79 4.18 -2.86
C ASP A 27 -12.23 4.65 -2.61
N PRO A 28 -12.50 5.96 -2.79
CA PRO A 28 -13.86 6.50 -2.78
C PRO A 28 -14.74 5.85 -3.86
N PRO A 29 -16.07 5.91 -3.72
CA PRO A 29 -16.97 5.38 -4.74
C PRO A 29 -16.78 6.12 -6.06
N MET A 30 -16.65 5.39 -7.18
CA MET A 30 -16.64 6.03 -8.48
C MET A 30 -18.02 6.62 -8.79
N CYS A 31 -18.10 7.91 -9.06
CA CYS A 31 -19.35 8.58 -9.39
C CYS A 31 -19.77 8.23 -10.83
N PHE A 32 -20.85 7.45 -10.98
CA PHE A 32 -21.42 7.02 -12.27
C PHE A 32 -22.58 7.92 -12.74
N SER A 33 -22.59 9.20 -12.35
CA SER A 33 -23.67 10.15 -12.71
C SER A 33 -23.22 11.09 -13.84
N THR A 34 -23.69 10.80 -15.05
CA THR A 34 -23.31 11.41 -16.34
C THR A 34 -23.78 12.86 -16.57
N SER A 35 -24.07 13.64 -15.53
CA SER A 35 -24.51 15.05 -15.71
C SER A 35 -23.81 16.06 -14.80
N ALA A 36 -22.92 15.63 -13.91
CA ALA A 36 -22.17 16.54 -13.03
C ALA A 36 -20.71 16.14 -12.76
N CYS A 37 -20.16 15.12 -13.44
CA CYS A 37 -18.70 14.91 -13.47
C CYS A 37 -18.03 15.93 -14.43
N GLY A 38 -18.31 17.22 -14.20
CA GLY A 38 -17.63 18.31 -14.87
C GLY A 38 -16.31 18.58 -14.15
N MET A 39 -15.20 18.44 -14.89
CA MET A 39 -13.89 19.00 -14.58
C MET A 39 -13.06 18.49 -13.40
N ASP A 40 -13.46 17.44 -12.67
CA ASP A 40 -12.58 16.76 -11.70
C ASP A 40 -12.16 15.38 -12.19
N MET A 41 -11.39 15.36 -13.28
CA MET A 41 -10.49 14.22 -13.48
C MET A 41 -9.35 14.39 -12.48
N ASP A 42 -9.55 13.87 -11.26
CA ASP A 42 -8.54 13.78 -10.20
C ASP A 42 -7.22 13.24 -10.80
N SER A 43 -6.34 14.18 -11.17
CA SER A 43 -5.11 13.87 -11.87
C SER A 43 -4.19 13.08 -10.94
N ASP A 44 -4.20 13.44 -9.65
CA ASP A 44 -3.52 12.70 -8.60
C ASP A 44 -3.99 11.25 -8.49
N ARG A 45 -5.29 10.97 -8.66
CA ARG A 45 -5.79 9.58 -8.68
C ARG A 45 -5.20 8.83 -9.87
N MET A 46 -5.27 9.39 -11.08
CA MET A 46 -4.77 8.72 -12.28
C MET A 46 -3.26 8.46 -12.20
N GLU A 47 -2.50 9.45 -11.76
CA GLU A 47 -1.05 9.34 -11.55
C GLU A 47 -0.72 8.32 -10.47
N PHE A 48 -1.50 8.27 -9.39
CA PHE A 48 -1.33 7.26 -8.35
C PHE A 48 -1.63 5.85 -8.85
N VAL A 49 -2.65 5.67 -9.68
CA VAL A 49 -2.93 4.36 -10.31
C VAL A 49 -1.77 3.92 -11.21
N ALA A 50 -1.21 4.85 -11.99
CA ALA A 50 -0.03 4.57 -12.81
C ALA A 50 1.18 4.19 -11.94
N LEU A 51 1.40 4.89 -10.83
CA LEU A 51 2.45 4.56 -9.86
C LEU A 51 2.28 3.15 -9.30
N LEU A 52 1.07 2.77 -8.87
CA LEU A 52 0.82 1.42 -8.34
C LEU A 52 1.10 0.33 -9.38
N ALA A 53 0.73 0.57 -10.64
CA ALA A 53 1.07 -0.34 -11.73
C ALA A 53 2.59 -0.47 -11.91
N GLN A 54 3.34 0.63 -11.83
CA GLN A 54 4.81 0.61 -11.87
C GLN A 54 5.40 -0.14 -10.68
N ILE A 55 4.95 0.15 -9.45
CA ILE A 55 5.39 -0.54 -8.22
C ILE A 55 5.13 -2.04 -8.31
N ARG A 56 3.98 -2.45 -8.86
CA ARG A 56 3.65 -3.87 -9.08
C ARG A 56 4.67 -4.57 -9.98
N THR A 57 5.25 -3.90 -10.97
CA THR A 57 6.31 -4.47 -11.82
C THR A 57 7.61 -4.75 -11.07
N GLN A 58 7.82 -4.10 -9.91
CA GLN A 58 8.96 -4.34 -9.02
C GLN A 58 8.75 -5.55 -8.09
N GLY A 59 7.66 -6.30 -8.23
CA GLY A 59 7.35 -7.48 -7.41
C GLY A 59 6.62 -7.19 -6.10
N ILE A 60 6.22 -5.93 -5.87
CA ILE A 60 5.42 -5.52 -4.71
C ILE A 60 3.94 -5.80 -4.98
N LYS A 61 3.24 -6.36 -3.99
CA LYS A 61 1.81 -6.64 -4.10
C LYS A 61 1.03 -5.32 -3.99
N THR A 62 0.16 -5.03 -4.95
CA THR A 62 -0.72 -3.84 -4.88
C THR A 62 -2.17 -4.28 -5.00
N GLU A 63 -3.00 -3.95 -4.02
CA GLU A 63 -4.44 -4.25 -3.98
C GLU A 63 -5.22 -2.94 -3.90
N ARG A 64 -6.31 -2.84 -4.66
CA ARG A 64 -7.21 -1.69 -4.65
C ARG A 64 -8.63 -2.19 -4.51
N PHE A 65 -9.37 -1.56 -3.60
CA PHE A 65 -10.76 -1.83 -3.31
C PHE A 65 -11.55 -0.55 -3.53
N ILE A 66 -12.67 -0.62 -4.24
CA ILE A 66 -13.50 0.56 -4.54
C ILE A 66 -14.82 0.44 -3.79
N LEU A 67 -15.21 1.47 -3.02
CA LEU A 67 -16.31 1.36 -2.04
C LEU A 67 -17.62 0.82 -2.62
N ASN A 68 -18.05 1.30 -3.79
CA ASN A 68 -19.31 0.86 -4.41
C ASN A 68 -19.19 -0.47 -5.19
N GLN A 69 -17.99 -1.02 -5.34
CA GLN A 69 -17.76 -2.29 -6.03
C GLN A 69 -17.46 -3.42 -5.02
N GLU A 70 -16.73 -3.11 -3.95
CA GLU A 70 -16.23 -4.07 -2.96
C GLU A 70 -16.51 -3.60 -1.52
N PRO A 71 -17.77 -3.30 -1.14
CA PRO A 71 -18.09 -2.74 0.17
C PRO A 71 -17.66 -3.64 1.34
N ILE A 72 -17.68 -4.96 1.14
CA ILE A 72 -17.29 -5.95 2.16
C ILE A 72 -15.81 -5.77 2.58
N ALA A 73 -14.92 -5.37 1.67
CA ALA A 73 -13.51 -5.15 1.99
C ALA A 73 -13.31 -4.01 3.01
N PHE A 74 -14.16 -2.97 2.95
CA PHE A 74 -14.13 -1.83 3.85
C PHE A 74 -14.65 -2.18 5.25
N GLU A 75 -15.57 -3.13 5.35
CA GLU A 75 -16.08 -3.63 6.63
C GLU A 75 -15.12 -4.59 7.33
N GLN A 76 -14.36 -5.38 6.54
CA GLN A 76 -13.41 -6.37 7.05
C GLN A 76 -12.13 -5.75 7.62
N ASN A 77 -11.73 -4.57 7.15
CA ASN A 77 -10.59 -3.86 7.71
C ASN A 77 -11.05 -2.93 8.84
N ALA A 78 -10.73 -3.32 10.09
CA ALA A 78 -11.16 -2.59 11.29
C ALA A 78 -10.70 -1.12 11.31
N ALA A 79 -9.51 -0.81 10.77
CA ALA A 79 -9.01 0.56 10.71
C ALA A 79 -9.77 1.41 9.70
N VAL A 80 -10.04 0.87 8.50
CA VAL A 80 -10.87 1.54 7.48
C VAL A 80 -12.27 1.78 8.00
N LYS A 81 -12.89 0.76 8.60
CA LYS A 81 -14.23 0.85 9.19
C LYS A 81 -14.31 1.94 10.26
N ALA A 82 -13.31 2.00 11.15
CA ALA A 82 -13.25 3.03 12.20
C ALA A 82 -13.10 4.45 11.62
N LEU A 83 -12.23 4.63 10.63
CA LEU A 83 -12.05 5.92 9.94
C LEU A 83 -13.35 6.37 9.25
N MET A 84 -13.98 5.47 8.48
CA MET A 84 -15.24 5.78 7.80
C MET A 84 -16.39 6.05 8.77
N HIS A 85 -16.42 5.39 9.94
CA HIS A 85 -17.44 5.67 10.95
C HIS A 85 -17.30 7.08 11.55
N LYS A 86 -16.06 7.55 11.71
CA LYS A 86 -15.75 8.85 12.31
C LYS A 86 -15.86 10.01 11.32
N GLU A 87 -15.35 9.83 10.09
CA GLU A 87 -15.12 10.90 9.12
C GLU A 87 -15.95 10.71 7.83
N GLY A 88 -16.69 9.60 7.72
CA GLY A 88 -17.52 9.30 6.55
C GLY A 88 -16.68 9.00 5.30
N ILE A 89 -17.26 9.31 4.14
CA ILE A 89 -16.61 9.09 2.83
C ILE A 89 -15.34 9.97 2.66
N GLN A 90 -15.23 11.08 3.40
CA GLN A 90 -14.08 11.99 3.34
C GLN A 90 -12.79 11.37 3.89
N ALA A 91 -12.88 10.25 4.62
CA ALA A 91 -11.72 9.47 5.03
C ALA A 91 -11.01 8.80 3.83
N LEU A 92 -11.69 8.66 2.69
CA LEU A 92 -11.19 7.96 1.51
C LEU A 92 -10.41 8.93 0.59
N PRO A 93 -9.37 8.47 -0.11
CA PRO A 93 -8.84 7.11 -0.09
C PRO A 93 -8.05 6.83 1.19
N VAL A 94 -8.05 5.57 1.65
CA VAL A 94 -7.20 5.09 2.75
C VAL A 94 -6.13 4.17 2.18
N ILE A 95 -4.87 4.46 2.46
CA ILE A 95 -3.71 3.77 1.90
C ILE A 95 -2.89 3.14 3.01
N PHE A 96 -2.68 1.83 2.91
CA PHE A 96 -1.81 1.07 3.78
C PHE A 96 -0.56 0.61 3.04
N TRP A 97 0.56 0.56 3.75
CA TRP A 97 1.79 -0.10 3.32
C TRP A 97 2.18 -1.09 4.41
N ASP A 98 2.32 -2.37 4.06
CA ASP A 98 2.65 -3.46 4.99
C ASP A 98 1.73 -3.50 6.21
N GLY A 99 0.44 -3.22 5.97
CA GLY A 99 -0.60 -3.15 7.01
C GLY A 99 -0.57 -1.90 7.89
N THR A 100 0.39 -1.00 7.70
CA THR A 100 0.48 0.29 8.41
C THR A 100 -0.28 1.36 7.64
N LEU A 101 -1.11 2.15 8.33
CA LEU A 101 -1.79 3.28 7.71
C LEU A 101 -0.78 4.37 7.34
N HIS A 102 -0.66 4.68 6.06
CA HIS A 102 0.24 5.73 5.56
C HIS A 102 -0.50 7.03 5.26
N LEU A 103 -1.71 6.94 4.72
CA LEU A 103 -2.41 8.11 4.22
C LEU A 103 -3.93 7.88 4.23
N ALA A 104 -4.70 8.94 4.51
CA ALA A 104 -6.16 8.94 4.49
C ALA A 104 -6.69 10.28 3.95
N GLY A 105 -7.83 10.26 3.26
CA GLY A 105 -8.59 11.44 2.83
C GLY A 105 -8.02 12.23 1.63
N ARG A 106 -6.89 11.81 1.05
CA ARG A 106 -6.36 12.37 -0.21
C ARG A 106 -5.49 11.35 -0.93
N TYR A 107 -5.14 11.61 -2.18
CA TYR A 107 -4.07 10.87 -2.86
C TYR A 107 -2.69 11.46 -2.52
N PRO A 108 -1.59 10.69 -2.65
CA PRO A 108 -0.25 11.21 -2.46
C PRO A 108 0.08 12.26 -3.52
N THR A 109 0.77 13.32 -3.10
CA THR A 109 1.31 14.38 -3.97
C THR A 109 2.40 13.84 -4.90
N HIS A 110 2.76 14.61 -5.92
CA HIS A 110 3.86 14.27 -6.83
C HIS A 110 5.15 13.87 -6.11
N ASP A 111 5.57 14.64 -5.10
CA ASP A 111 6.82 14.38 -4.39
C ASP A 111 6.75 13.14 -3.49
N GLU A 112 5.60 12.92 -2.83
CA GLU A 112 5.34 11.69 -2.06
C GLU A 112 5.34 10.47 -2.98
N ARG A 113 4.74 10.56 -4.18
CA ARG A 113 4.77 9.48 -5.19
C ARG A 113 6.20 9.13 -5.60
N ALA A 114 7.04 10.13 -5.84
CA ALA A 114 8.45 9.92 -6.17
C ALA A 114 9.24 9.28 -5.00
N GLU A 115 8.95 9.66 -3.76
CA GLU A 115 9.51 9.01 -2.58
C GLU A 115 9.04 7.56 -2.44
N TRP A 116 7.75 7.30 -2.62
CA TRP A 116 7.15 5.97 -2.53
C TRP A 116 7.72 5.04 -3.59
N PHE A 117 7.89 5.51 -4.82
CA PHE A 117 8.56 4.72 -5.87
C PHE A 117 9.99 4.35 -5.48
N ARG A 118 10.78 5.31 -4.97
CA ARG A 118 12.15 5.04 -4.52
C ARG A 118 12.20 4.03 -3.38
N LYS A 119 11.31 4.14 -2.39
CA LYS A 119 11.19 3.17 -1.29
C LYS A 119 10.83 1.79 -1.84
N ALA A 120 9.82 1.71 -2.70
CA ALA A 120 9.38 0.48 -3.33
C ALA A 120 10.53 -0.22 -4.10
N VAL A 121 11.27 0.50 -4.94
CA VAL A 121 12.40 -0.04 -5.69
C VAL A 121 13.54 -0.48 -4.76
N ALA A 122 13.87 0.31 -3.73
CA ALA A 122 14.90 -0.05 -2.76
C ALA A 122 14.54 -1.36 -2.03
N HIS A 123 13.28 -1.50 -1.64
CA HIS A 123 12.75 -2.69 -0.99
C HIS A 123 12.71 -3.92 -1.91
N ALA A 124 12.41 -3.76 -3.20
CA ALA A 124 12.49 -4.83 -4.19
C ALA A 124 13.93 -5.29 -4.42
N SER A 125 14.89 -4.35 -4.50
CA SER A 125 16.31 -4.66 -4.69
C SER A 125 16.96 -5.37 -3.50
N ALA A 126 16.44 -5.16 -2.28
CA ALA A 126 16.93 -5.83 -1.08
C ALA A 126 16.39 -7.27 -0.92
N ALA A 127 15.35 -7.63 -1.66
CA ALA A 127 14.74 -8.97 -1.65
C ALA A 127 15.29 -9.88 -2.76
N ALA A 128 16.08 -9.34 -3.70
CA ALA A 128 16.76 -10.06 -4.79
C ALA A 128 18.17 -10.50 -4.38
#